data_AF-A0AAW3JU17-F1
#
_entry.id   AF-A0AAW3JU17-F1
#
_cell.length_a   1.000
_cell.length_b   1.000
_cell.length_c   1.000
_cell.angle_alpha   90.00
_cell.angle_beta   90.00
_cell.angle_gamma   90.00
#
_symmetry.space_group_name_H-M   'P 1'
#
loop_
_entity.id
_entity.type
_entity.pdbx_description
1 polymer ?
#
loop_
_entity_poly.entity_id
_entity_poly.type
_entity_poly.pdbx_seq_one_letter_code
_entity_poly.pdbx_strand_id
1 'polypeptide(L)'
;MVKLNKQTTVTGVCALTVDGKEKQVAYMNATIPVGGTPNIGRSIQDVELFNTNKEEVLKDFAAFDEYIYSLMETEETKTAE
;
A
#
# COMPACT_ATOMS: atom_id res chain seq x y z
N MET A 1 17.93 11.74 -26.47
CA MET A 1 18.04 10.37 -25.91
C MET A 1 17.00 10.22 -24.82
N VAL A 2 16.17 9.18 -24.86
CA VAL A 2 15.12 8.94 -23.86
C VAL A 2 15.69 8.13 -22.70
N LYS A 3 15.41 8.54 -21.46
CA LYS A 3 15.66 7.72 -20.27
C LYS A 3 14.38 6.96 -19.93
N LEU A 4 14.48 5.64 -19.82
CA LEU A 4 13.38 4.76 -19.46
C LEU A 4 13.57 4.34 -18.01
N ASN A 5 12.59 4.62 -17.16
CA ASN A 5 12.53 4.19 -15.77
C ASN A 5 11.28 3.32 -15.59
N LYS A 6 11.43 2.20 -14.87
CA LYS A 6 10.32 1.33 -14.50
C LYS A 6 10.06 1.48 -13.00
N GLN A 7 8.78 1.57 -12.65
CA GLN A 7 8.31 1.56 -11.28
C GLN A 7 6.96 0.84 -11.22
N THR A 8 6.70 0.18 -10.11
CA THR A 8 5.44 -0.50 -9.83
C THR A 8 4.68 0.30 -8.78
N THR A 9 3.46 0.73 -9.08
CA THR A 9 2.61 1.45 -8.12
C THR A 9 1.49 0.53 -7.65
N VAL A 10 1.31 0.45 -6.33
CA VAL A 10 0.28 -0.35 -5.68
C VAL A 10 -0.57 0.58 -4.83
N THR A 11 -1.89 0.43 -4.89
CA THR A 11 -2.83 1.19 -4.07
C THR A 11 -3.72 0.24 -3.29
N GLY A 12 -3.99 0.61 -2.04
CA GLY A 12 -4.84 -0.13 -1.11
C GLY A 12 -5.93 0.79 -0.57
N VAL A 13 -7.13 0.26 -0.40
CA VAL A 13 -8.25 0.97 0.19
C VAL A 13 -8.80 0.10 1.31
N CYS A 14 -8.72 0.60 2.55
CA CYS A 14 -9.45 0.01 3.67
C CYS A 14 -10.83 0.64 3.67
N ALA A 15 -11.85 -0.15 3.32
CA ALA A 15 -13.24 0.27 3.40
C ALA A 15 -14.00 -0.63 4.38
N LEU A 16 -14.86 -0.03 5.19
CA LEU A 16 -15.74 -0.72 6.12
C LEU A 16 -17.18 -0.41 5.79
N THR A 17 -18.04 -1.42 5.92
CA THR A 17 -19.48 -1.24 5.77
C THR A 17 -20.06 -0.78 7.11
N VAL A 18 -20.49 0.48 7.17
CA VAL A 18 -21.08 1.09 8.36
C VAL A 18 -22.48 1.57 7.97
N ASP A 19 -23.50 1.08 8.69
CA ASP A 19 -24.91 1.38 8.41
C ASP A 19 -25.32 1.08 6.95
N GLY A 20 -24.77 -0.01 6.37
CA GLY A 20 -25.04 -0.42 4.99
C GLY A 20 -24.38 0.45 3.92
N LYS A 21 -23.49 1.36 4.30
CA LYS A 21 -22.69 2.17 3.37
C LYS A 21 -21.22 1.80 3.51
N GLU A 22 -20.59 1.54 2.37
CA GLU A 22 -19.15 1.40 2.30
C GLU A 22 -18.51 2.77 2.57
N LYS A 23 -17.68 2.83 3.62
CA LYS A 23 -16.92 4.02 3.99
C LYS A 23 -15.45 3.70 3.92
N GLN A 24 -14.72 4.53 3.20
CA GLN A 24 -13.28 4.43 3.14
C GLN A 24 -12.67 4.98 4.44
N VAL A 25 -12.03 4.11 5.19
CA VAL A 25 -11.40 4.43 6.48
C VAL A 25 -9.96 4.87 6.26
N ALA A 26 -9.25 4.19 5.37
CA ALA A 26 -7.88 4.51 5.05
C ALA A 26 -7.54 4.24 3.58
N TYR A 27 -6.47 4.88 3.15
CA TYR A 27 -5.88 4.72 1.84
C TYR A 27 -4.39 4.45 1.99
N MET A 28 -3.89 3.48 1.24
CA MET A 28 -2.48 3.16 1.14
C MET A 28 -2.04 3.32 -0.30
N ASN A 29 -0.84 3.83 -0.49
CA ASN A 29 -0.18 3.86 -1.78
C ASN A 29 1.27 3.47 -1.59
N ALA A 30 1.82 2.76 -2.55
CA ALA A 30 3.23 2.46 -2.59
C ALA A 30 3.76 2.55 -4.01
N THR A 31 5.00 3.02 -4.14
CA THR A 31 5.73 3.03 -5.41
C THR A 31 7.06 2.33 -5.21
N ILE A 32 7.28 1.27 -5.99
CA ILE A 32 8.45 0.42 -5.96
C ILE A 32 9.27 0.72 -7.21
N PRO A 33 10.39 1.45 -7.10
CA PRO A 33 11.31 1.63 -8.22
C PRO A 33 12.16 0.37 -8.43
N VAL A 34 12.59 0.11 -9.66
CA VAL A 34 13.54 -0.97 -9.95
C VAL A 34 14.90 -0.62 -9.32
N GLY A 35 15.41 -1.49 -8.44
CA GLY A 35 16.73 -1.36 -7.82
C GLY A 35 16.83 -0.24 -6.77
N GLY A 36 15.71 0.18 -6.17
CA GLY A 36 15.69 1.20 -5.13
C GLY A 36 14.67 0.90 -4.03
N THR A 37 14.64 1.74 -3.00
CA THR A 37 13.74 1.57 -1.86
C THR A 37 12.31 1.97 -2.23
N PRO A 38 11.29 1.17 -1.88
CA PRO A 38 9.90 1.53 -2.10
C PRO A 38 9.50 2.73 -1.23
N ASN A 39 8.68 3.59 -1.78
CA ASN A 39 8.01 4.65 -1.04
C ASN A 39 6.61 4.15 -0.67
N ILE A 40 6.30 4.08 0.63
CA ILE A 40 4.98 3.66 1.13
C ILE A 40 4.34 4.85 1.84
N GLY A 41 3.17 5.26 1.39
CA GLY A 41 2.33 6.30 1.96
C GLY A 41 1.02 5.74 2.49
N ARG A 42 0.58 6.23 3.63
CA ARG A 42 -0.71 5.89 4.24
C ARG A 42 -1.44 7.15 4.65
N SER A 43 -2.75 7.19 4.39
CA SER A 43 -3.62 8.29 4.74
C SER A 43 -4.88 7.76 5.40
N ILE A 44 -5.14 8.20 6.63
CA ILE A 44 -6.39 7.93 7.32
C ILE A 44 -7.41 8.95 6.83
N GLN A 45 -8.52 8.48 6.27
CA GLN A 45 -9.60 9.33 5.77
C GLN A 45 -10.70 9.55 6.80
N ASP A 46 -11.01 8.52 7.60
CA ASP A 46 -12.01 8.59 8.66
C ASP A 46 -11.38 8.14 9.99
N VAL A 47 -11.01 9.13 10.81
CA VAL A 47 -10.32 8.90 12.09
C VAL A 47 -11.25 8.24 13.13
N GLU A 48 -12.55 8.49 13.06
CA GLU A 48 -13.53 7.92 14.00
C GLU A 48 -13.69 6.41 13.74
N LEU A 49 -13.85 6.04 12.47
CA LEU A 49 -13.90 4.63 12.06
C LEU A 49 -12.56 3.94 12.24
N PHE A 50 -11.46 4.64 11.99
CA PHE A 50 -10.12 4.11 12.24
C PHE A 50 -9.91 3.78 13.71
N ASN A 51 -10.26 4.68 14.63
CA ASN A 51 -10.09 4.43 16.06
C ASN A 51 -11.00 3.29 16.55
N THR A 52 -12.21 3.18 16.01
CA THR A 52 -13.15 2.11 16.34
C THR A 52 -12.66 0.73 15.86
N ASN A 53 -12.07 0.67 14.66
CA ASN A 53 -11.63 -0.57 14.01
C ASN A 53 -10.09 -0.65 13.91
N LYS A 54 -9.40 -0.04 14.87
CA LYS A 54 -7.97 0.22 14.81
C LYS A 54 -7.16 -1.04 14.55
N GLU A 55 -7.48 -2.13 15.24
CA GLU A 55 -6.79 -3.40 15.06
C GLU A 55 -6.94 -3.98 13.65
N GLU A 56 -8.11 -3.87 13.03
CA GLU A 56 -8.34 -4.37 11.68
C GLU A 56 -7.61 -3.52 10.65
N VAL A 57 -7.72 -2.20 10.73
CA VAL A 57 -7.03 -1.30 9.81
C VAL A 57 -5.50 -1.42 9.94
N LEU A 58 -4.98 -1.63 11.15
CA LEU A 58 -3.56 -1.90 11.35
C LEU A 58 -3.12 -3.25 10.75
N LYS A 59 -3.97 -4.29 10.81
CA LYS A 59 -3.70 -5.56 10.12
C LYS A 59 -3.65 -5.38 8.61
N ASP A 60 -4.58 -4.62 8.04
CA ASP A 60 -4.56 -4.31 6.61
C ASP A 60 -3.31 -3.52 6.22
N PHE A 61 -2.88 -2.58 7.06
CA PHE A 61 -1.64 -1.83 6.84
C PHE A 61 -0.40 -2.73 6.88
N ALA A 62 -0.37 -3.73 7.76
CA ALA A 62 0.73 -4.69 7.84
C ALA A 62 0.72 -5.63 6.62
N ALA A 63 -0.45 -6.14 6.23
CA ALA A 63 -0.60 -6.98 5.05
C ALA A 63 -0.22 -6.23 3.76
N PHE A 64 -0.56 -4.95 3.67
CA PHE A 64 -0.13 -4.09 2.56
C PHE A 64 1.38 -3.96 2.52
N ASP A 65 2.03 -3.64 3.63
CA ASP A 65 3.49 -3.52 3.70
C ASP A 65 4.19 -4.83 3.31
N GLU A 66 3.73 -5.97 3.85
CA GLU A 66 4.28 -7.28 3.53
C GLU A 66 4.18 -7.57 2.02
N TYR A 67 3.05 -7.23 1.39
CA TYR A 67 2.89 -7.34 -0.05
C TYR A 67 3.88 -6.46 -0.81
N ILE A 68 4.10 -5.21 -0.39
CA ILE A 68 5.09 -4.33 -1.02
C ILE A 68 6.51 -4.87 -0.89
N TYR A 69 6.89 -5.38 0.28
CA TYR A 69 8.22 -5.95 0.49
C TYR A 69 8.44 -7.21 -0.36
N SER A 70 7.44 -8.09 -0.45
CA SER A 70 7.49 -9.27 -1.32
C SER A 70 7.63 -8.91 -2.81
N LEU A 71 6.98 -7.82 -3.25
CA LEU A 71 7.16 -7.28 -4.59
C LEU A 71 8.56 -6.71 -4.82
N MET A 72 9.15 -6.05 -3.82
CA MET A 72 10.53 -5.55 -3.91
C MET A 72 11.52 -6.69 -4.11
N GLU A 73 11.43 -7.77 -3.32
CA GLU A 73 12.28 -8.95 -3.48
C GLU A 73 12.15 -9.57 -4.89
N THR A 74 10.94 -9.56 -5.44
CA THR A 74 10.68 -10.04 -6.80
C THR A 74 11.24 -9.13 -7.90
N GLU A 75 11.27 -7.80 -7.69
CA GLU A 75 11.84 -6.86 -8.65
C GLU A 75 13.38 -6.75 -8.54
N GLU A 76 13.95 -6.92 -7.34
CA GLU A 76 15.41 -7.01 -7.13
C GLU A 76 16.00 -8.23 -7.85
N THR A 77 15.34 -9.38 -7.74
CA THR A 77 15.79 -10.62 -8.39
C THR A 77 15.71 -10.58 -9.92
N LYS A 78 14.85 -9.73 -10.50
CA LYS A 78 14.75 -9.54 -11.97
C LYS A 78 15.82 -8.66 -12.60
N THR A 79 16.64 -7.97 -11.80
CA THR A 79 17.69 -7.08 -12.33
C THR A 79 19.07 -7.75 -12.34
N ALA A 80 19.15 -9.01 -11.90
CA ALA A 80 20.39 -9.78 -11.76
C ALA A 80 20.68 -10.77 -12.91
N GLU A 81 19.87 -10.77 -13.99
CA GLU A 81 20.09 -11.60 -15.19
C GLU A 81 20.54 -10.78 -16.42
#